data_AF-A0A5B7E5D7-F1
#
_entry.id   AF-A0A5B7E5D7-F1
#
_cell.length_a   1.000
_cell.length_b   1.000
_cell.length_c   1.000
_cell.angle_alpha   90.00
_cell.angle_beta   90.00
_cell.angle_gamma   90.00
#
_symmetry.space_group_name_H-M   'P 1'
#
loop_
_entity.id
_entity.type
_entity.pdbx_description
1 polymer ?
#
loop_
_entity_poly.entity_id
_entity_poly.type
_entity_poly.pdbx_seq_one_letter_code
_entity_poly.pdbx_strand_id
1 'polypeptide(L)'
;MMLNKQLTVTASIWTPSLNNSQEPDAAYRSLQHFSDMCRKGRSTIGVRTGDQLPGNLHKELGQVYSSAGELLRHFWSCFPPRTPQLQEKLHKMHETLCRYHNATIRPFQEMAVNDYNCNSSILDHLIEMFHIANTKFENWKARNCR
;
A
#
# COMPACT_ATOMS: atom_id res chain seq x y z
N MET A 1 -31.91 -5.60 -33.64
CA MET A 1 -33.26 -6.22 -33.64
C MET A 1 -33.28 -7.71 -33.31
N MET A 2 -32.25 -8.49 -33.65
CA MET A 2 -32.23 -9.95 -33.46
C MET A 2 -32.10 -10.38 -31.98
N LEU A 3 -31.30 -9.64 -31.19
CA LEU A 3 -31.11 -9.92 -29.75
C LEU A 3 -32.39 -9.71 -28.92
N ASN A 4 -33.13 -8.63 -29.18
CA ASN A 4 -34.41 -8.36 -28.49
C ASN A 4 -35.45 -9.44 -28.80
N LYS A 5 -35.54 -9.88 -30.06
CA LYS A 5 -36.44 -11.00 -30.41
C LYS A 5 -36.02 -12.28 -29.71
N GLN A 6 -34.73 -12.58 -29.63
CA GLN A 6 -34.20 -13.74 -28.91
C GLN A 6 -34.53 -13.66 -27.41
N LEU A 7 -34.31 -12.52 -26.77
CA LEU A 7 -34.62 -12.30 -25.34
C LEU A 7 -36.11 -12.40 -25.04
N THR A 8 -36.99 -11.84 -25.89
CA THR A 8 -38.44 -11.99 -25.72
C THR A 8 -38.88 -13.44 -25.84
N VAL A 9 -38.28 -14.20 -26.76
CA VAL A 9 -38.56 -15.64 -26.93
C VAL A 9 -38.04 -16.44 -25.75
N THR A 10 -36.81 -16.19 -25.28
CA THR A 10 -36.24 -16.90 -24.12
C THR A 10 -37.01 -16.60 -22.85
N ALA A 11 -37.41 -15.35 -22.62
CA ALA A 11 -38.21 -14.98 -21.46
C ALA A 11 -39.61 -15.63 -21.47
N SER A 12 -40.21 -15.80 -22.66
CA SER A 12 -41.52 -16.46 -22.82
C SER A 12 -41.46 -17.97 -22.56
N ILE A 13 -40.30 -18.60 -22.80
CA ILE A 13 -40.08 -20.05 -22.67
C ILE A 13 -39.42 -20.41 -21.33
N TRP A 14 -38.95 -19.41 -20.58
CA TRP A 14 -38.25 -19.62 -19.32
C TRP A 14 -39.21 -20.14 -18.24
N THR A 15 -38.99 -21.38 -17.83
CA THR A 15 -39.63 -22.00 -16.67
C THR A 15 -38.59 -22.11 -15.54
N PRO A 16 -38.88 -21.68 -14.30
CA PRO A 16 -37.94 -21.77 -13.19
C PRO A 16 -37.64 -23.23 -12.85
N SER A 17 -36.50 -23.72 -13.30
CA SER A 17 -36.00 -25.06 -12.97
C SER A 17 -35.11 -24.98 -11.73
N LEU A 18 -35.69 -25.31 -10.57
CA LEU A 18 -34.95 -25.42 -9.30
C LEU A 18 -33.79 -26.45 -9.38
N ASN A 19 -33.89 -27.41 -10.30
CA ASN A 19 -32.86 -28.42 -10.55
C ASN A 19 -31.58 -27.85 -11.18
N ASN A 20 -31.66 -26.70 -11.86
CA ASN A 20 -30.52 -26.01 -12.49
C ASN A 20 -30.02 -24.81 -11.68
N SER A 21 -30.76 -24.36 -10.66
CA SER A 21 -30.36 -23.20 -9.84
C SER A 21 -29.21 -23.50 -8.88
N GLN A 22 -28.96 -24.78 -8.58
CA GLN A 22 -27.83 -25.21 -7.77
C GLN A 22 -27.23 -26.47 -8.37
N GLU A 23 -26.35 -26.31 -9.35
CA GLU A 23 -25.49 -27.40 -9.78
C GLU A 23 -24.56 -27.77 -8.60
N PRO A 24 -24.75 -28.95 -7.97
CA PRO A 24 -24.06 -29.29 -6.71
C PRO A 24 -22.55 -29.37 -6.90
N ASP A 25 -22.08 -29.78 -8.08
CA ASP A 25 -20.66 -29.78 -8.45
C ASP A 25 -20.05 -28.37 -8.50
N ALA A 26 -20.77 -27.40 -9.07
CA ALA A 26 -20.31 -26.01 -9.11
C ALA A 26 -20.25 -25.39 -7.71
N ALA A 27 -21.24 -25.70 -6.86
CA ALA A 27 -21.24 -25.30 -5.46
C ALA A 27 -20.07 -25.95 -4.69
N TYR A 28 -19.82 -27.25 -4.91
CA TYR A 28 -18.73 -27.98 -4.28
C TYR A 28 -17.36 -27.43 -4.70
N ARG A 29 -17.14 -27.16 -5.99
CA ARG A 29 -15.90 -26.52 -6.50
C ARG A 29 -15.70 -25.14 -5.89
N SER A 30 -16.76 -24.36 -5.75
CA SER A 30 -16.71 -23.04 -5.11
C SER A 30 -16.34 -23.16 -3.64
N LEU A 31 -16.98 -24.08 -2.90
CA LEU A 31 -16.66 -24.35 -1.49
C LEU A 31 -15.25 -24.92 -1.30
N GLN A 32 -14.77 -25.78 -2.20
CA GLN A 32 -13.38 -26.25 -2.21
C GLN A 32 -12.42 -25.10 -2.45
N HIS A 33 -12.71 -24.22 -3.41
CA HIS A 33 -11.91 -23.03 -3.66
C HIS A 33 -11.88 -22.11 -2.42
N PHE A 34 -13.02 -21.85 -1.79
CA PHE A 34 -13.09 -21.10 -0.54
C PHE A 34 -12.33 -21.79 0.58
N SER A 35 -12.43 -23.11 0.73
CA SER A 35 -11.68 -23.88 1.72
C SER A 35 -10.18 -23.79 1.50
N ASP A 36 -9.71 -23.89 0.25
CA ASP A 36 -8.32 -23.70 -0.12
C ASP A 36 -7.86 -22.26 0.10
N MET A 37 -8.71 -21.27 -0.19
CA MET A 37 -8.45 -19.86 0.12
C MET A 37 -8.43 -19.60 1.62
N CYS A 38 -9.26 -20.26 2.43
CA CYS A 38 -9.24 -20.16 3.89
C CYS A 38 -8.05 -20.91 4.49
N ARG A 39 -7.61 -22.01 3.88
CA ARG A 39 -6.40 -22.75 4.28
C ARG A 39 -5.14 -21.96 3.95
N LYS A 40 -5.10 -21.31 2.79
CA LYS A 40 -4.02 -20.38 2.38
C LYS A 40 -4.08 -19.06 3.18
N GLY A 41 -5.29 -18.55 3.42
CA GLY A 41 -5.58 -17.28 4.09
C GLY A 41 -5.54 -17.35 5.62
N ARG A 42 -5.57 -18.54 6.24
CA ARG A 42 -5.18 -18.67 7.66
C ARG A 42 -3.70 -18.36 7.89
N SER A 43 -2.89 -18.31 6.83
CA SER A 43 -1.54 -17.74 6.90
C SER A 43 -1.55 -16.21 6.97
N THR A 44 -2.64 -15.55 6.57
CA THR A 44 -2.77 -14.07 6.51
C THR A 44 -3.73 -13.48 7.55
N ILE A 45 -4.65 -14.27 8.13
CA ILE A 45 -5.51 -13.90 9.28
C ILE A 45 -5.05 -14.65 10.54
N GLY A 46 -3.75 -14.87 10.67
CA GLY A 46 -3.13 -14.54 11.94
C GLY A 46 -2.70 -13.11 11.79
N VAL A 47 -3.15 -12.20 12.66
CA VAL A 47 -2.28 -11.06 12.97
C VAL A 47 -0.99 -11.71 13.48
N ARG A 48 -0.03 -11.92 12.57
CA ARG A 48 1.36 -12.15 12.95
C ARG A 48 1.80 -10.80 13.49
N THR A 49 1.45 -10.47 14.72
CA THR A 49 2.02 -9.35 15.50
C THR A 49 3.50 -9.64 15.82
N GLY A 50 4.22 -10.27 14.88
CA GLY A 50 5.35 -11.13 15.15
C GLY A 50 5.48 -12.23 14.10
N ASP A 51 5.65 -11.88 12.83
CA ASP A 51 6.87 -12.43 12.24
C ASP A 51 7.96 -11.68 13.01
N GLN A 52 8.48 -12.33 14.04
CA GLN A 52 9.22 -11.67 15.10
C GLN A 52 10.52 -11.19 14.49
N LEU A 53 10.46 -10.00 13.90
CA LEU A 53 11.63 -9.22 13.55
C LEU A 53 12.51 -9.28 14.78
N PRO A 54 13.77 -9.69 14.63
CA PRO A 54 14.64 -9.83 15.77
C PRO A 54 14.62 -8.49 16.54
N GLY A 55 14.50 -8.56 17.86
CA GLY A 55 14.03 -7.42 18.66
C GLY A 55 14.87 -6.15 18.51
N ASN A 56 16.13 -6.31 18.12
CA ASN A 56 17.02 -5.22 17.68
C ASN A 56 16.54 -4.56 16.39
N LEU A 57 16.23 -5.31 15.33
CA LEU A 57 15.71 -4.79 14.07
C LEU A 57 14.37 -4.08 14.26
N HIS A 58 13.47 -4.63 15.08
CA HIS A 58 12.19 -3.98 15.38
C HIS A 58 12.39 -2.62 16.10
N LYS A 59 13.37 -2.55 17.02
CA LYS A 59 13.70 -1.31 17.73
C LYS A 59 14.31 -0.28 16.78
N GLU A 60 15.26 -0.67 15.93
CA GLU A 60 15.86 0.21 14.94
C GLU A 60 14.84 0.69 13.91
N LEU A 61 13.96 -0.20 13.43
CA LEU A 61 12.84 0.16 12.58
C LEU A 61 11.95 1.22 13.23
N GLY A 62 11.59 1.03 14.51
CA GLY A 62 10.81 2.01 15.26
C GLY A 62 11.50 3.38 15.36
N GLN A 63 12.83 3.42 15.50
CA GLN A 63 13.61 4.66 15.49
C GLN A 63 13.64 5.32 14.12
N VAL A 64 13.82 4.54 13.05
CA VAL A 64 13.74 5.04 11.66
C VAL A 64 12.36 5.62 11.39
N TYR A 65 11.29 4.90 11.70
CA TYR A 65 9.92 5.39 11.53
C TYR A 65 9.63 6.64 12.37
N SER A 66 10.10 6.70 13.61
CA SER A 66 9.88 7.87 14.49
C SER A 66 10.60 9.11 13.95
N SER A 67 11.87 8.98 13.59
CA SER A 67 12.66 10.10 13.05
C SER A 67 12.16 10.54 11.67
N ALA A 68 11.83 9.60 10.80
CA ALA A 68 11.25 9.87 9.49
C ALA A 68 9.85 10.51 9.58
N GLY A 69 9.02 10.04 10.52
CA GLY A 69 7.71 10.63 10.80
C GLY A 69 7.80 12.07 11.25
N GLU A 70 8.79 12.42 12.08
CA GLU A 70 9.02 13.80 12.52
C GLU A 70 9.47 14.71 11.36
N LEU A 71 10.36 14.22 10.48
CA LEU A 71 10.75 14.94 9.27
C LEU A 71 9.54 15.20 8.36
N LEU A 72 8.72 14.18 8.13
CA LEU A 72 7.50 14.31 7.34
C LEU A 72 6.51 15.28 7.99
N ARG A 73 6.33 15.23 9.32
CA ARG A 73 5.48 16.17 10.05
C ARG A 73 5.95 17.61 9.86
N HIS A 74 7.25 17.88 9.94
CA HIS A 74 7.81 19.19 9.67
C HIS A 74 7.63 19.63 8.22
N PHE A 75 7.81 18.72 7.26
CA PHE A 75 7.54 18.96 5.85
C PHE A 75 6.08 19.37 5.62
N TRP A 76 5.13 18.59 6.14
CA TRP A 76 3.70 18.87 6.01
C TRP A 76 3.28 20.16 6.72
N SER A 77 3.94 20.52 7.83
CA SER A 77 3.71 21.81 8.50
C SER A 77 4.09 23.03 7.65
N CYS A 78 4.92 22.85 6.62
CA CYS A 78 5.26 23.91 5.67
C CYS A 78 4.19 24.11 4.59
N PHE A 79 3.18 23.24 4.51
CA PHE A 79 2.06 23.40 3.59
C PHE A 79 0.84 23.99 4.29
N PRO A 80 0.15 24.96 3.67
CA PRO A 80 0.54 25.68 2.44
C PRO A 80 1.67 26.70 2.68
N PRO A 81 2.63 26.86 1.75
CA PRO A 81 3.77 27.76 1.93
C PRO A 81 3.38 29.22 1.65
N ARG A 82 2.65 29.80 2.61
CA ARG A 82 2.04 31.15 2.54
C ARG A 82 3.04 32.29 2.66
N THR A 83 4.21 32.04 3.23
CA THR A 83 5.25 33.05 3.45
C THR A 83 6.56 32.64 2.77
N PRO A 84 7.40 33.60 2.34
CA PRO A 84 8.68 33.30 1.69
C PRO A 84 9.62 32.49 2.61
N GLN A 85 9.57 32.72 3.93
CA GLN A 85 10.34 31.94 4.90
C GLN A 85 9.90 30.47 4.91
N LEU A 86 8.61 30.20 4.74
CA LEU A 86 8.07 28.84 4.69
C LEU A 86 8.41 28.15 3.36
N GLN A 87 8.51 28.90 2.27
CA GLN A 87 8.96 28.39 0.98
C GLN A 87 10.44 27.98 1.02
N GLU A 88 11.30 28.82 1.59
CA GLU A 88 12.72 28.49 1.77
C GLU A 88 12.89 27.28 2.71
N LYS A 89 12.13 27.26 3.81
CA LYS A 89 12.10 26.12 4.74
C LYS A 89 11.62 24.85 4.05
N LEU A 90 10.62 24.94 3.17
CA LEU A 90 10.11 23.81 2.41
C LEU A 90 11.17 23.23 1.47
N HIS A 91 11.94 24.06 0.77
CA HIS A 91 13.07 23.61 -0.06
C HIS A 91 14.13 22.89 0.76
N LYS A 92 14.57 23.50 1.87
CA LYS A 92 15.53 22.89 2.81
C LYS A 92 15.02 21.56 3.37
N MET A 93 13.71 21.47 3.65
CA MET A 93 13.10 20.26 4.16
C MET A 93 13.05 19.15 3.11
N HIS A 94 12.73 19.48 1.85
CA HIS A 94 12.77 18.54 0.74
C HIS A 94 14.18 17.97 0.53
N GLU A 95 15.21 18.83 0.52
CA GLU A 95 16.62 18.38 0.45
C GLU A 95 16.98 17.46 1.62
N THR A 96 16.51 17.80 2.82
CA THR A 96 16.73 17.00 4.03
C THR A 96 16.07 15.62 3.91
N LEU A 97 14.84 15.54 3.38
CA LEU A 97 14.14 14.26 3.14
C LEU A 97 14.90 13.41 2.11
N CYS A 98 15.33 13.99 1.00
CA CYS A 98 16.12 13.28 -0.02
C CYS A 98 17.46 12.76 0.53
N ARG A 99 18.13 13.57 1.35
CA ARG A 99 19.37 13.16 2.02
C ARG A 99 19.12 12.04 3.04
N TYR A 100 18.08 12.15 3.85
CA TYR A 100 17.71 11.13 4.84
C TYR A 100 17.35 9.80 4.17
N HIS A 101 16.65 9.83 3.04
CA HIS A 101 16.33 8.63 2.27
C HIS A 101 17.61 7.89 1.83
N ASN A 102 18.60 8.62 1.30
CA ASN A 102 19.86 8.02 0.85
C ASN A 102 20.80 7.61 2.00
N ALA A 103 20.83 8.38 3.09
CA ALA A 103 21.78 8.18 4.18
C ALA A 103 21.28 7.21 5.26
N THR A 104 19.96 7.02 5.39
CA THR A 104 19.38 6.21 6.48
C THR A 104 18.48 5.11 5.94
N ILE A 105 17.50 5.44 5.09
CA ILE A 105 16.51 4.44 4.60
C ILE A 105 17.18 3.38 3.71
N ARG A 106 18.01 3.79 2.74
CA ARG A 106 18.70 2.86 1.84
C ARG A 106 19.67 1.92 2.59
N PRO A 107 20.59 2.40 3.46
CA PRO A 107 21.45 1.50 4.24
C PRO A 107 20.68 0.58 5.18
N PHE A 108 19.58 1.05 5.77
CA PHE A 108 18.73 0.22 6.62
C PHE A 108 17.99 -0.85 5.82
N GLN A 109 17.56 -0.56 4.59
CA GLN A 109 16.99 -1.54 3.67
C GLN A 109 18.00 -2.63 3.29
N GLU A 110 19.22 -2.20 2.94
CA GLU A 110 20.32 -3.13 2.59
C GLU A 110 20.69 -4.01 3.79
N MET A 111 20.80 -3.45 5.00
CA MET A 111 21.03 -4.19 6.24
C MET A 111 19.90 -5.18 6.52
N ALA A 112 18.63 -4.77 6.39
CA ALA A 112 17.47 -5.63 6.65
C ALA A 112 17.41 -6.84 5.69
N VAL A 113 17.77 -6.65 4.43
CA VAL A 113 17.82 -7.73 3.43
C VAL A 113 19.02 -8.65 3.67
N ASN A 114 20.21 -8.08 3.89
CA ASN A 114 21.44 -8.86 4.00
C ASN A 114 21.54 -9.65 5.32
N ASP A 115 21.21 -9.02 6.45
CA ASP A 115 21.45 -9.59 7.77
C ASP A 115 20.27 -10.44 8.26
N TYR A 116 19.06 -10.14 7.80
CA TYR A 116 17.82 -10.73 8.32
C TYR A 116 16.94 -11.41 7.27
N ASN A 117 17.35 -11.40 6.00
CA ASN A 117 16.58 -11.93 4.87
C ASN A 117 15.11 -11.44 4.89
N CYS A 118 14.88 -10.23 5.41
CA CYS A 118 13.55 -9.66 5.52
C CYS A 118 13.08 -9.18 4.16
N ASN A 119 11.83 -9.50 3.82
CA ASN A 119 11.21 -9.00 2.60
C ASN A 119 11.21 -7.45 2.62
N SER A 120 11.62 -6.83 1.51
CA SER A 120 11.67 -5.36 1.31
C SER A 120 10.40 -4.63 1.77
N SER A 121 9.27 -5.34 1.80
CA SER A 121 7.94 -4.90 2.25
C SER A 121 7.89 -4.14 3.57
N ILE A 122 8.88 -4.28 4.45
CA ILE A 122 8.85 -3.62 5.76
C ILE A 122 9.04 -2.09 5.70
N LEU A 123 9.77 -1.62 4.69
CA LEU A 123 10.01 -0.19 4.47
C LEU A 123 9.14 0.38 3.35
N ASP A 124 8.44 -0.45 2.58
CA ASP A 124 7.65 -0.02 1.43
C ASP A 124 6.67 1.11 1.80
N HIS A 125 5.98 0.99 2.93
CA HIS A 125 5.09 2.04 3.42
C HIS A 125 5.84 3.35 3.72
N LEU A 126 7.00 3.29 4.37
CA LEU A 126 7.80 4.49 4.65
C LEU A 126 8.31 5.13 3.35
N ILE A 127 8.78 4.32 2.41
CA ILE A 127 9.24 4.77 1.09
C ILE A 127 8.09 5.45 0.35
N GLU A 128 6.88 4.89 0.40
CA GLU A 128 5.69 5.48 -0.20
C GLU A 128 5.32 6.83 0.44
N MET A 129 5.42 6.96 1.77
CA MET A 129 5.21 8.26 2.44
C MET A 129 6.19 9.34 1.94
N PHE A 130 7.46 8.99 1.72
CA PHE A 130 8.46 9.91 1.16
C PHE A 130 8.16 10.23 -0.31
N HIS A 131 7.75 9.24 -1.09
CA HIS A 131 7.36 9.45 -2.48
C HIS A 131 6.18 10.41 -2.62
N ILE A 132 5.17 10.28 -1.75
CA ILE A 132 4.01 11.18 -1.70
C ILE A 132 4.45 12.61 -1.35
N ALA A 133 5.34 12.76 -0.35
CA ALA A 133 5.89 14.06 0.03
C ALA A 133 6.67 14.72 -1.13
N ASN A 134 7.56 13.98 -1.80
CA ASN A 134 8.32 14.49 -2.94
C ASN A 134 7.40 14.88 -4.10
N THR A 135 6.44 14.02 -4.43
CA THR A 135 5.42 14.31 -5.46
C THR A 135 4.63 15.57 -5.13
N LYS A 136 4.28 15.80 -3.86
CA LYS A 136 3.61 17.03 -3.43
C LYS A 136 4.50 18.26 -3.65
N PHE A 137 5.78 18.18 -3.30
CA PHE A 137 6.73 19.27 -3.46
C PHE A 137 6.94 19.61 -4.94
N GLU A 138 7.20 18.62 -5.80
CA GLU A 138 7.41 18.83 -7.23
C GLU A 138 6.18 19.44 -7.91
N ASN A 139 4.97 18.96 -7.56
CA ASN A 139 3.73 19.54 -8.06
C ASN A 139 3.54 21.00 -7.62
N TRP A 140 3.93 21.34 -6.39
CA TRP A 140 3.90 22.72 -5.91
C TRP A 140 4.93 23.59 -6.64
N LYS A 141 6.18 23.12 -6.75
CA LYS A 141 7.27 23.80 -7.46
C LYS A 141 6.90 24.07 -8.93
N ALA A 142 6.33 23.10 -9.63
CA ALA A 142 5.88 23.24 -11.01
C ALA A 142 4.76 24.28 -11.21
N ARG A 143 3.96 24.56 -10.17
CA ARG A 143 2.90 25.58 -10.19
C ARG A 143 3.41 26.97 -9.82
N ASN A 144 4.39 27.05 -8.92
CA ASN A 144 4.90 28.30 -8.36
C ASN A 144 6.15 28.84 -9.08
N CYS A 145 6.85 28.02 -9.86
CA CYS A 145 8.00 28.42 -10.69
C CYS A 145 7.66 28.56 -12.18
N ARG A 146 6.38 28.79 -12.52
CA ARG A 146 5.95 29.29 -13.84
C ARG A 146 5.85 30.81 -13.79
#